data_AF-A0A6I9TNE6-F1
#
_entry.id   AF-A0A6I9TNE6-F1
#
_cell.length_a   1.000
_cell.length_b   1.000
_cell.length_c   1.000
_cell.angle_alpha   90.00
_cell.angle_beta   90.00
_cell.angle_gamma   90.00
#
_symmetry.space_group_name_H-M   'P 1'
#
loop_
_entity.id
_entity.type
_entity.pdbx_description
1 polymer ?
#
loop_
_entity_poly.entity_id
_entity_poly.type
_entity_poly.pdbx_seq_one_letter_code
_entity_poly.pdbx_strand_id
1 'polypeptide(L)'
;MAKRFEKFQIDALNLAFEESDHLTKEKKIELMRATGLDMEQITSWFNRRRSQKRARESRGDLERTNAELQQALQESKEREARLQQELEESRRREVELGAVIHHLRQQLGVVEADSGIDPDLRWRW
;
A
#
# COMPACT_ATOMS: atom_id res chain seq x y z
N MET A 1 -28.87 -20.86 14.05
CA MET A 1 -29.42 -20.60 12.70
C MET A 1 -29.70 -19.12 12.56
N ALA A 2 -29.23 -18.46 11.48
CA ALA A 2 -29.64 -17.09 11.20
C ALA A 2 -31.13 -17.08 10.86
N LYS A 3 -31.95 -16.36 11.63
CA LYS A 3 -33.39 -16.25 11.39
C LYS A 3 -33.59 -15.61 10.00
N ARG A 4 -34.16 -16.36 9.06
CA ARG A 4 -34.37 -15.92 7.69
C ARG A 4 -35.74 -15.23 7.63
N PHE A 5 -35.75 -13.95 7.33
CA PHE A 5 -36.98 -13.19 7.14
C PHE A 5 -37.55 -13.47 5.75
N GLU A 6 -38.86 -13.30 5.62
CA GLU A 6 -39.54 -13.41 4.33
C GLU A 6 -39.15 -12.25 3.41
N LYS A 7 -39.36 -12.44 2.10
CA LYS A 7 -38.95 -11.45 1.09
C LYS A 7 -39.58 -10.09 1.34
N PHE A 8 -40.88 -10.04 1.64
CA PHE A 8 -41.58 -8.77 1.91
C PHE A 8 -41.02 -8.04 3.15
N GLN A 9 -40.63 -8.78 4.19
CA GLN A 9 -40.02 -8.23 5.39
C GLN A 9 -38.65 -7.63 5.09
N ILE A 10 -37.83 -8.34 4.32
CA ILE A 10 -36.53 -7.86 3.86
C ILE A 10 -36.67 -6.62 2.99
N ASP A 11 -37.63 -6.62 2.05
CA ASP A 11 -37.87 -5.50 1.14
C ASP A 11 -38.28 -4.24 1.93
N ALA A 12 -39.17 -4.37 2.92
CA ALA A 12 -39.56 -3.27 3.82
C ALA A 12 -38.40 -2.75 4.70
N LEU A 13 -37.58 -3.66 5.26
CA LEU A 13 -36.41 -3.28 6.06
C LEU A 13 -35.34 -2.58 5.21
N ASN A 14 -35.12 -3.04 3.97
CA ASN A 14 -34.19 -2.40 3.04
C ASN A 14 -34.66 -1.01 2.65
N LEU A 15 -35.93 -0.84 2.28
CA LEU A 15 -36.50 0.47 1.93
C LEU A 15 -36.33 1.48 3.07
N ALA A 16 -36.62 1.07 4.31
CA ALA A 16 -36.42 1.93 5.47
C ALA A 16 -34.95 2.22 5.77
N PHE A 17 -34.04 1.28 5.47
CA PHE A 17 -32.60 1.49 5.61
C PHE A 17 -32.03 2.45 4.56
N GLU A 18 -32.56 2.41 3.33
CA GLU A 18 -32.21 3.35 2.27
C GLU A 18 -32.64 4.78 2.61
N GLU A 19 -33.79 4.94 3.27
CA GLU A 19 -34.24 6.24 3.78
C GLU A 19 -33.37 6.72 4.95
N SER A 20 -33.03 5.84 5.90
CA SER A 20 -32.14 6.14 7.01
C SER A 20 -31.46 4.90 7.59
N ASP A 21 -30.14 4.94 7.71
CA ASP A 21 -29.33 3.94 8.40
C ASP A 21 -29.70 3.80 9.90
N HIS A 22 -30.36 4.82 10.48
CA HIS A 22 -30.73 4.89 11.90
C HIS A 22 -32.24 5.05 12.07
N LEU A 23 -32.87 4.07 12.73
CA LEU A 23 -34.29 4.12 13.02
C LEU A 23 -34.63 5.00 14.24
N THR A 24 -35.59 5.88 14.06
CA THR A 24 -36.32 6.54 15.15
C THR A 24 -37.28 5.56 15.84
N LYS A 25 -37.82 5.95 17.00
CA LYS A 25 -38.77 5.10 17.74
C LYS A 25 -40.06 4.88 16.95
N GLU A 26 -40.54 5.92 16.29
CA GLU A 26 -41.75 5.92 15.46
C GLU A 26 -41.58 4.98 14.27
N LYS A 27 -40.45 5.08 13.56
CA LYS A 27 -40.16 4.21 12.40
C LYS A 27 -40.01 2.74 12.81
N LYS A 28 -39.47 2.45 14.00
CA LYS A 28 -39.47 1.08 14.54
C LYS A 28 -40.89 0.54 14.70
N ILE A 29 -41.80 1.33 15.27
CA ILE A 29 -43.20 0.92 15.47
C ILE A 29 -43.89 0.69 14.13
N GLU A 30 -43.68 1.56 13.14
CA GLU A 30 -44.19 1.37 11.78
C GLU A 30 -43.69 0.08 11.14
N LEU A 31 -42.40 -0.20 11.25
CA LEU A 31 -41.81 -1.43 10.73
C LEU A 31 -42.34 -2.68 11.43
N MET A 32 -42.57 -2.65 12.75
CA MET A 32 -43.20 -3.76 13.47
C MET A 32 -44.59 -4.05 12.90
N ARG A 33 -45.40 -3.01 12.67
CA ARG A 33 -46.75 -3.14 12.10
C ARG A 33 -46.73 -3.66 10.67
N ALA A 34 -45.82 -3.16 9.85
CA ALA A 34 -45.73 -3.52 8.43
C ALA A 34 -45.16 -4.94 8.21
N THR A 35 -44.22 -5.37 9.05
CA THR A 35 -43.48 -6.63 8.85
C THR A 35 -43.91 -7.76 9.78
N GLY A 36 -44.62 -7.46 10.87
CA GLY A 36 -44.93 -8.41 11.93
C GLY A 36 -43.72 -8.84 12.75
N LEU A 37 -42.56 -8.18 12.58
CA LEU A 37 -41.33 -8.47 13.32
C LEU A 37 -41.34 -7.76 14.67
N ASP A 38 -40.66 -8.37 15.64
CA ASP A 38 -40.41 -7.75 16.93
C ASP A 38 -39.32 -6.65 16.86
N MET A 39 -39.36 -5.72 17.81
CA MET A 39 -38.43 -4.61 17.93
C MET A 39 -36.97 -5.07 18.02
N GLU A 40 -36.69 -6.16 18.73
CA GLU A 40 -35.34 -6.71 18.83
C GLU A 40 -34.84 -7.23 17.47
N GLN A 41 -35.72 -7.88 16.71
CA GLN A 41 -35.38 -8.42 15.39
C GLN A 41 -35.04 -7.30 14.41
N ILE A 42 -35.84 -6.24 14.39
CA ILE A 42 -35.60 -5.05 13.57
C ILE A 42 -34.29 -4.38 13.99
N THR A 43 -34.09 -4.16 15.30
CA THR A 43 -32.87 -3.52 15.81
C THR A 43 -31.61 -4.33 15.48
N SER A 44 -31.66 -5.65 15.67
CA SER A 44 -30.58 -6.57 15.35
C SER A 44 -30.25 -6.57 13.85
N TRP A 45 -31.28 -6.55 13.00
CA TRP A 45 -31.09 -6.46 11.56
C TRP A 45 -30.40 -5.15 11.15
N PHE A 46 -30.84 -4.00 11.68
CA PHE A 46 -30.21 -2.70 11.41
C PHE A 46 -28.76 -2.63 11.91
N ASN A 47 -28.48 -3.17 13.10
CA ASN A 47 -27.12 -3.27 13.63
C ASN A 47 -26.22 -4.10 12.72
N ARG A 48 -26.70 -5.27 12.28
CA ARG A 48 -25.96 -6.12 11.33
C ARG A 48 -25.75 -5.42 10.00
N ARG A 49 -26.78 -4.73 9.48
CA ARG A 49 -26.71 -4.02 8.21
C ARG A 49 -25.67 -2.88 8.24
N ARG A 50 -25.67 -2.08 9.30
CA ARG A 50 -24.63 -1.05 9.54
C ARG A 50 -23.23 -1.66 9.68
N SER A 51 -23.11 -2.78 10.40
CA SER A 51 -21.83 -3.48 10.55
C SER A 51 -21.29 -3.96 9.20
N GLN A 52 -22.15 -4.54 8.36
CA GLN A 52 -21.79 -4.96 7.01
C GLN A 52 -21.40 -3.78 6.11
N LYS A 53 -22.10 -2.66 6.21
CA LYS A 53 -21.76 -1.43 5.46
C LYS A 53 -20.35 -0.95 5.83
N ARG A 54 -20.06 -0.78 7.12
CA ARG A 54 -18.72 -0.41 7.60
C ARG A 54 -17.65 -1.41 7.18
N ALA A 55 -17.91 -2.70 7.28
CA ALA A 55 -16.95 -3.73 6.88
C ALA A 55 -16.62 -3.66 5.37
N ARG A 56 -17.60 -3.34 4.53
CA ARG A 56 -17.38 -3.12 3.08
C ARG A 56 -16.57 -1.87 2.81
N GLU A 57 -16.87 -0.76 3.50
CA GLU A 57 -16.13 0.49 3.40
C GLU A 57 -14.66 0.29 3.83
N SER A 58 -14.42 -0.28 5.02
CA SER A 58 -13.06 -0.57 5.50
C SER A 58 -12.30 -1.52 4.58
N ARG A 59 -12.98 -2.51 3.99
CA ARG A 59 -12.36 -3.40 3.00
C ARG A 59 -11.95 -2.63 1.74
N GLY A 60 -12.80 -1.72 1.26
CA GLY A 60 -12.47 -0.88 0.11
C GLY A 60 -11.25 0.01 0.36
N ASP A 61 -11.15 0.60 1.55
CA ASP A 61 -9.99 1.42 1.93
C ASP A 61 -8.70 0.58 2.07
N LEU A 62 -8.80 -0.63 2.64
CA LEU A 62 -7.69 -1.59 2.68
C LEU A 62 -7.23 -1.99 1.28
N GLU A 63 -8.16 -2.25 0.36
CA GLU A 63 -7.85 -2.62 -1.03
C GLU A 63 -7.13 -1.47 -1.77
N ARG A 64 -7.58 -0.23 -1.60
CA ARG A 64 -6.90 0.96 -2.13
C ARG A 64 -5.48 1.11 -1.58
N THR A 65 -5.33 1.02 -0.27
CA THR A 65 -4.03 1.15 0.41
C THR A 65 -3.05 0.07 -0.07
N ASN A 66 -3.53 -1.16 -0.26
CA ASN A 66 -2.70 -2.25 -0.77
C ASN A 66 -2.24 -1.99 -2.21
N ALA A 67 -3.13 -1.47 -3.08
CA ALA A 67 -2.77 -1.10 -4.44
C ALA A 67 -1.68 0.00 -4.48
N GLU A 68 -1.82 1.04 -3.64
CA GLU A 68 -0.82 2.11 -3.52
C GLU A 68 0.54 1.58 -3.04
N LEU A 69 0.54 0.70 -2.03
CA LEU A 69 1.76 0.07 -1.53
C LEU A 69 2.44 -0.81 -2.57
N GLN A 70 1.67 -1.57 -3.36
CA GLN A 70 2.22 -2.39 -4.43
C GLN A 70 2.87 -1.53 -5.52
N GLN A 71 2.24 -0.42 -5.90
CA GLN A 71 2.82 0.53 -6.84
C GLN A 71 4.12 1.13 -6.31
N ALA A 72 4.13 1.62 -5.07
CA ALA A 72 5.32 2.20 -4.46
C ALA A 72 6.47 1.18 -4.35
N LEU A 73 6.16 -0.08 -4.04
CA LEU A 73 7.14 -1.16 -4.01
C LEU A 73 7.72 -1.42 -5.40
N GLN A 74 6.88 -1.43 -6.44
CA GLN A 74 7.32 -1.62 -7.81
C GLN A 74 8.24 -0.49 -8.27
N GLU A 75 7.85 0.77 -8.01
CA GLU A 75 8.69 1.94 -8.30
C GLU A 75 10.03 1.89 -7.55
N SER A 76 10.03 1.43 -6.30
CA SER A 76 11.26 1.26 -5.52
C SER A 76 12.19 0.22 -6.14
N LYS A 77 11.65 -0.93 -6.56
CA LYS A 77 12.43 -1.98 -7.24
C LYS A 77 13.01 -1.48 -8.55
N GLU A 78 12.25 -0.71 -9.33
CA GLU A 78 12.73 -0.13 -10.58
C GLU A 78 13.83 0.90 -10.34
N ARG A 79 13.67 1.76 -9.32
CA ARG A 79 14.72 2.70 -8.91
C ARG A 79 15.99 1.97 -8.50
N GLU A 80 15.87 0.92 -7.71
CA GLU A 80 17.01 0.11 -7.28
C GLU A 80 17.73 -0.54 -8.47
N ALA A 81 16.98 -1.14 -9.42
CA ALA A 81 17.55 -1.73 -10.61
C ALA A 81 18.31 -0.71 -11.48
N ARG A 82 17.79 0.52 -11.60
CA ARG A 82 18.48 1.62 -12.31
C ARG A 82 19.81 1.97 -11.63
N LEU A 83 19.81 2.10 -10.31
CA LEU A 83 21.02 2.40 -9.56
C LEU A 83 22.06 1.28 -9.67
N GLN A 84 21.63 0.01 -9.65
CA GLN A 84 22.52 -1.12 -9.86
C GLN A 84 23.16 -1.07 -11.25
N GLN A 85 22.38 -0.78 -12.29
CA GLN A 85 22.90 -0.63 -13.64
C GLN A 85 23.91 0.52 -13.75
N GLU A 86 23.62 1.68 -13.14
CA GLU A 86 24.53 2.84 -13.14
C GLU A 86 25.83 2.54 -12.38
N LEU A 87 25.76 1.81 -11.26
CA LEU A 87 26.94 1.34 -10.52
C LEU A 87 27.77 0.38 -11.36
N GLU A 88 27.14 -0.57 -12.05
CA GLU A 88 27.85 -1.49 -12.94
C GLU A 88 28.53 -0.75 -14.09
N GLU A 89 27.85 0.22 -14.70
CA GLU A 89 28.43 1.04 -15.76
C GLU A 89 29.61 1.86 -15.25
N SER A 90 29.46 2.50 -14.09
CA SER A 90 30.53 3.27 -13.44
C SER A 90 31.75 2.40 -13.15
N ARG A 91 31.52 1.18 -12.64
CA ARG A 91 32.58 0.19 -12.40
C ARG A 91 33.28 -0.25 -13.69
N ARG A 92 32.54 -0.44 -14.79
CA ARG A 92 33.12 -0.77 -16.10
C ARG A 92 34.02 0.36 -16.61
N ARG A 93 33.52 1.60 -16.55
CA ARG A 93 34.29 2.80 -16.93
C ARG A 93 35.58 2.94 -16.11
N GLU A 94 35.52 2.66 -14.81
CA GLU A 94 36.71 2.69 -13.95
C GLU A 94 37.76 1.65 -14.38
N VAL A 95 37.34 0.42 -14.70
CA VAL A 95 38.25 -0.62 -15.23
C VAL A 95 38.87 -0.20 -16.56
N GLU A 96 38.09 0.35 -17.48
CA GLU A 96 38.58 0.86 -18.77
C GLU A 96 39.60 1.98 -18.58
N LEU A 97 39.31 2.96 -17.73
CA LEU A 97 40.23 4.04 -17.39
C LEU A 97 41.51 3.50 -16.75
N GLY A 98 41.40 2.53 -15.83
CA GLY A 98 42.53 1.86 -15.22
C GLY A 98 43.44 1.19 -16.27
N ALA A 99 42.86 0.52 -17.26
CA ALA A 99 43.61 -0.09 -18.36
C ALA A 99 44.29 0.96 -19.25
N VAL A 100 43.61 2.06 -19.58
CA VAL A 100 44.20 3.18 -20.34
C VAL A 100 45.37 3.81 -19.57
N ILE A 101 45.18 4.09 -18.28
CA ILE A 101 46.24 4.61 -17.41
C ILE A 101 47.43 3.66 -17.38
N HIS A 102 47.18 2.35 -17.23
CA HIS A 102 48.24 1.34 -17.25
C HIS A 102 49.00 1.34 -18.58
N HIS A 103 48.30 1.39 -19.71
CA HIS A 103 48.93 1.42 -21.04
C HIS A 103 49.79 2.67 -21.25
N LEU A 104 49.27 3.86 -20.90
CA LEU A 104 50.01 5.11 -21.00
C LEU A 104 51.29 5.09 -20.14
N ARG A 105 51.22 4.51 -18.94
CA ARG A 105 52.40 4.34 -18.07
C ARG A 105 53.47 3.46 -18.71
N GLN A 106 53.07 2.36 -19.35
CA GLN A 106 54.01 1.48 -20.08
C GLN A 106 54.70 2.23 -21.23
N GLN A 107 53.96 3.01 -22.01
CA GLN A 107 54.51 3.79 -23.14
C GLN A 107 55.50 4.87 -22.69
N LEU A 108 55.25 5.48 -21.53
CA LEU A 108 56.08 6.54 -20.98
C LEU A 108 57.27 6.01 -20.16
N GLY A 109 57.41 4.69 -19.98
CA GLY A 109 58.51 4.09 -19.20
C GLY A 109 58.48 4.46 -17.71
N VAL A 110 57.32 4.88 -17.19
CA VAL A 110 57.15 5.30 -15.80
C VAL A 110 56.98 4.05 -14.93
N VAL A 111 58.08 3.60 -14.31
CA VAL A 111 58.06 2.62 -13.22
C VAL A 111 57.49 3.31 -11.98
N GLU A 112 56.58 2.65 -11.25
CA GLU A 112 56.10 3.15 -9.96
C GLU A 112 57.30 3.50 -9.07
N ALA A 113 57.58 4.79 -8.93
CA ALA A 113 58.21 5.26 -7.71
C ALA A 113 57.15 4.99 -6.64
N ASP A 114 57.41 4.01 -5.79
CA ASP A 114 56.70 3.76 -4.55
C ASP A 114 56.79 5.03 -3.70
N SER A 115 55.98 6.02 -4.03
CA SER A 115 55.77 7.19 -3.20
C SER A 115 54.88 6.71 -2.09
N GLY A 116 55.51 6.19 -1.04
CA GLY A 116 54.98 6.11 0.30
C GLY A 116 54.54 7.50 0.73
N ILE A 117 53.37 7.92 0.26
CA ILE A 117 52.67 9.08 0.77
C ILE A 117 51.98 8.57 2.01
N ASP A 118 52.56 8.91 3.15
CA ASP A 118 51.98 8.71 4.46
C ASP A 118 50.52 9.23 4.45
N PRO A 119 49.51 8.37 4.66
CA PRO A 119 48.11 8.78 4.60
C PRO A 119 47.74 9.82 5.67
N ASP A 120 48.59 10.06 6.67
CA ASP A 120 48.36 11.01 7.77
C ASP A 120 48.68 12.48 7.42
N LEU A 121 49.31 12.74 6.26
CA LEU A 121 49.64 14.10 5.82
C LEU A 121 48.52 14.82 5.04
N ARG A 122 47.38 14.15 4.79
CA ARG A 122 46.34 14.69 3.88
C ARG A 122 45.36 15.68 4.52
N TRP A 123 45.37 15.86 5.85
CA TRP A 123 44.36 16.69 6.55
C TRP A 123 44.93 17.70 7.56
N ARG A 124 46.17 18.17 7.38
CA ARG A 124 46.62 19.38 8.07
C ARG A 124 46.49 20.55 7.11
N TRP A 125 45.41 21.32 7.21
CA TRP A 125 45.28 22.79 7.04
C TRP A 125 43.81 23.15 7.21
#